data_AF-A0A182U1Q2-F1
#
_entry.id   AF-A0A182U1Q2-F1
#
_cell.length_a   1.000
_cell.length_b   1.000
_cell.length_c   1.000
_cell.angle_alpha   90.00
_cell.angle_beta   90.00
_cell.angle_gamma   90.00
#
_symmetry.space_group_name_H-M   'P 1'
#
loop_
_entity.id
_entity.type
_entity.pdbx_description
1 polymer ?
#
loop_
_entity_poly.entity_id
_entity_poly.type
_entity_poly.pdbx_seq_one_letter_code
_entity_poly.pdbx_strand_id
1 'polypeptide(L)'
;MISFLLHRDYGRIVRLGGLIGRPDLLFVYDCDEIEKVYRNEGPTPFRPSMPSLVKYKSELRKDFFGDLPGVVGVHGEPWREFRSRVQKPVLQLSTVRRYVSPLEQVTEEFIGRCQQLLDDRKELPDDFDNEIHKWSL
;
A
#
# COMPACT_ATOMS: atom_id res chain seq x y z
N MET A 1 15.08 5.27 11.21
CA MET A 1 13.61 5.06 11.16
C MET A 1 13.11 4.79 12.58
N ILE A 2 12.03 5.41 13.04
CA ILE A 2 11.54 5.28 14.43
C ILE A 2 11.25 3.83 14.85
N SER A 3 10.71 3.01 13.94
CA SER A 3 10.43 1.60 14.19
C SER A 3 11.69 0.80 14.55
N PHE A 4 12.82 1.09 13.91
CA PHE A 4 14.09 0.44 14.22
C PHE A 4 14.57 0.77 15.64
N LEU A 5 14.42 2.02 16.07
CA LEU A 5 14.80 2.45 17.42
C LEU A 5 13.92 1.78 18.48
N LEU A 6 12.61 1.69 18.22
CA LEU A 6 11.68 1.00 19.12
C LEU A 6 12.06 -0.47 19.30
N HIS A 7 12.33 -1.20 18.22
CA HIS A 7 12.76 -2.59 18.30
C HIS A 7 14.10 -2.74 19.04
N ARG A 8 15.08 -1.89 18.72
CA ARG A 8 16.41 -1.94 19.34
C ARG A 8 16.36 -1.69 20.84
N ASP A 9 15.59 -0.70 21.28
CA ASP A 9 15.61 -0.22 22.66
C ASP A 9 14.63 -0.96 23.58
N TYR A 10 13.54 -1.50 23.02
CA TYR A 10 12.44 -2.11 23.79
C TYR A 10 12.14 -3.57 23.40
N GLY A 11 12.77 -4.09 22.35
CA GLY A 11 12.67 -5.49 21.95
C GLY A 11 11.48 -5.81 21.07
N ARG A 12 11.02 -7.06 21.16
CA ARG A 12 10.16 -7.73 20.17
C ARG A 12 8.71 -7.25 20.09
N ILE A 13 8.18 -6.67 21.17
CA ILE A 13 6.83 -6.12 21.22
C ILE A 13 6.89 -4.81 22.01
N VAL A 14 6.39 -3.73 21.42
CA VAL A 14 6.51 -2.39 21.99
C VAL A 14 5.16 -1.69 21.95
N ARG A 15 4.66 -1.27 23.11
CA ARG A 15 3.48 -0.41 23.21
C ARG A 15 3.91 1.05 23.29
N LEU A 16 3.44 1.86 22.36
CA LEU A 16 3.55 3.31 22.39
C LEU A 16 2.18 3.90 22.74
N GLY A 17 2.03 4.37 23.98
CA GLY A 17 0.77 4.91 24.49
C GLY A 17 0.81 6.39 24.85
N GLY A 18 -0.34 6.93 25.27
CA GLY A 18 -0.48 8.34 25.64
C GLY A 18 -0.48 9.29 24.44
N LEU A 19 -0.85 8.78 23.26
CA LEU A 19 -0.91 9.56 22.02
C LEU A 19 -2.17 10.44 22.02
N ILE A 20 -1.98 11.76 21.91
CA ILE A 20 -3.10 12.70 21.85
C ILE A 20 -3.90 12.46 20.56
N GLY A 21 -5.19 12.18 20.70
CA GLY A 21 -6.12 12.00 19.57
C GLY A 21 -5.93 10.70 18.79
N ARG A 22 -5.18 9.72 19.31
CA ARG A 22 -4.96 8.42 18.67
C ARG A 22 -4.96 7.29 19.71
N PRO A 23 -5.42 6.08 19.36
CA PRO A 23 -5.26 4.92 20.22
C PRO A 23 -3.78 4.58 20.42
N ASP A 24 -3.48 3.87 21.51
CA ASP A 24 -2.16 3.25 21.73
C ASP A 24 -1.78 2.40 20.51
N LEU A 25 -0.50 2.46 20.13
CA LEU A 25 0.06 1.66 19.05
C LEU A 25 0.82 0.48 19.65
N LEU A 26 0.58 -0.72 19.09
CA LEU A 26 1.36 -1.91 19.39
C LEU A 26 2.23 -2.24 18.18
N PHE A 27 3.54 -2.17 18.35
CA PHE A 27 4.51 -2.62 17.37
C PHE A 27 4.90 -4.07 17.70
N VAL A 28 4.73 -4.96 16.72
CA VAL A 28 5.07 -6.38 16.85
C VAL A 28 6.17 -6.68 15.85
N TYR A 29 7.33 -7.11 16.34
CA TYR A 29 8.52 -7.42 15.56
C TYR A 29 8.83 -8.92 15.48
N ASP A 30 8.12 -9.73 16.27
CA ASP A 30 8.26 -11.18 16.32
C ASP A 30 7.28 -11.86 15.36
N CYS A 31 7.78 -12.75 14.51
CA CYS A 31 6.98 -13.42 13.49
C CYS A 31 5.88 -14.32 14.08
N ASP A 32 6.14 -14.98 15.22
CA ASP A 32 5.16 -15.88 15.84
C ASP A 32 4.00 -15.06 16.43
N GLU A 33 4.30 -13.88 16.97
CA GLU A 33 3.27 -12.95 17.45
C GLU A 33 2.47 -12.33 16.30
N ILE A 34 3.12 -11.98 15.19
CA ILE A 34 2.45 -11.51 13.97
C ILE A 34 1.50 -12.60 13.43
N GLU A 35 1.95 -13.86 13.39
CA GLU A 35 1.12 -14.99 12.98
C GLU A 35 -0.14 -15.10 13.86
N LYS A 36 0.01 -15.01 15.19
CA LYS A 36 -1.13 -15.03 16.12
C LYS A 36 -2.12 -13.92 15.82
N VAL A 37 -1.65 -12.70 15.53
CA VAL A 37 -2.53 -11.58 15.15
C VAL A 37 -3.36 -11.95 13.91
N TYR A 38 -2.71 -12.43 12.85
CA TYR A 38 -3.41 -12.79 11.61
C TYR A 38 -4.36 -13.99 11.78
N ARG A 39 -4.00 -14.98 12.61
CA ARG A 39 -4.89 -16.12 12.89
C ARG A 39 -6.13 -15.75 13.70
N ASN A 40 -6.06 -14.69 14.50
CA ASN A 40 -7.18 -14.18 15.30
C ASN A 40 -7.90 -13.01 14.61
N GLU A 41 -7.53 -12.68 13.37
CA GLU A 41 -8.18 -11.63 12.61
C GLU A 41 -9.57 -12.08 12.14
N GLY A 42 -10.55 -11.19 12.28
CA GLY A 42 -11.89 -11.42 11.78
C GLY A 42 -11.97 -11.37 10.25
N PRO A 43 -13.09 -11.83 9.66
CA PRO A 43 -13.25 -11.90 8.22
C PRO A 43 -13.48 -10.51 7.56
N THR A 44 -13.42 -9.43 8.34
CA THR A 44 -13.44 -8.02 7.94
C THR A 44 -12.36 -7.27 8.73
N PRO A 45 -11.09 -7.34 8.31
CA PRO A 45 -9.98 -6.71 9.02
C PRO A 45 -10.20 -5.20 9.19
N PHE A 46 -9.83 -4.68 10.36
CA PHE A 46 -9.94 -3.26 10.67
C PHE A 46 -8.57 -2.60 10.67
N ARG A 47 -8.39 -1.64 9.77
CA ARG A 47 -7.22 -0.76 9.74
C ARG A 47 -7.67 0.66 10.02
N PRO A 48 -7.15 1.37 11.03
CA PRO A 48 -7.54 2.74 11.31
C PRO A 48 -7.55 3.59 10.03
N SER A 49 -8.70 4.18 9.72
CA SER A 49 -8.89 4.96 8.49
C SER A 49 -8.21 6.31 8.57
N MET A 50 -7.94 6.90 7.41
CA MET A 50 -7.49 8.29 7.31
C MET A 50 -8.73 9.19 7.29
N PRO A 51 -9.00 10.01 8.32
CA PRO A 51 -10.25 10.77 8.41
C PRO A 51 -10.49 11.70 7.21
N SER A 52 -9.41 12.29 6.67
CA SER A 52 -9.46 13.13 5.47
C SER A 52 -9.95 12.36 4.24
N LEU A 53 -9.47 11.13 4.05
CA LEU A 53 -9.85 10.28 2.92
C LEU A 53 -11.30 9.81 3.05
N VAL A 54 -11.73 9.45 4.26
CA VAL A 54 -13.12 9.08 4.54
C VAL A 54 -14.03 10.25 4.15
N LYS A 55 -13.78 11.45 4.69
CA LYS A 55 -14.58 12.65 4.38
C LYS A 55 -14.61 12.96 2.88
N TYR A 56 -13.47 12.88 2.21
CA TYR A 56 -13.41 13.14 0.77
C TYR A 56 -14.30 12.17 -0.03
N LYS A 57 -14.24 10.88 0.28
CA LYS A 57 -15.00 9.86 -0.43
C LYS A 57 -16.49 9.85 -0.10
N SER A 58 -16.84 9.96 1.19
CA SER A 58 -18.22 9.80 1.66
C SER A 58 -19.05 11.07 1.60
N GLU A 59 -18.42 12.25 1.62
CA GLU A 59 -19.12 13.53 1.61
C GLU A 59 -18.83 14.32 0.33
N LEU A 60 -17.56 14.67 0.09
CA LEU A 60 -17.20 15.63 -0.98
C LEU A 60 -17.33 15.04 -2.40
N ARG A 61 -17.15 13.74 -2.55
CA ARG A 61 -17.18 13.02 -3.83
C ARG A 61 -18.12 11.81 -3.80
N LYS A 62 -19.14 11.85 -2.94
CA LYS A 62 -20.07 10.73 -2.75
C LYS A 62 -20.66 10.23 -4.08
N ASP A 63 -21.02 11.16 -4.97
CA ASP A 63 -21.70 10.82 -6.23
C ASP A 63 -20.77 10.09 -7.21
N PHE A 64 -19.45 10.31 -7.09
CA PHE A 64 -18.45 9.59 -7.87
C PHE A 64 -18.16 8.21 -7.30
N PHE A 65 -18.03 8.10 -5.97
CA PHE A 65 -17.61 6.85 -5.32
C PHE A 65 -18.77 5.89 -5.03
N GLY A 66 -19.99 6.41 -4.90
CA GLY A 66 -21.20 5.63 -4.60
C GLY A 66 -21.10 4.80 -3.32
N ASP A 67 -21.84 3.69 -3.29
CA ASP A 67 -21.98 2.84 -2.11
C ASP A 67 -20.75 1.96 -1.83
N LEU A 68 -19.90 1.74 -2.86
CA LEU A 68 -18.69 0.93 -2.75
C LEU A 68 -17.44 1.76 -3.11
N PRO A 69 -16.98 2.66 -2.22
CA PRO A 69 -15.93 3.63 -2.50
C PRO A 69 -14.53 3.00 -2.69
N GLY A 70 -14.39 1.68 -2.54
CA GLY A 70 -13.14 0.95 -2.73
C GLY A 70 -12.64 0.21 -1.49
N VAL A 71 -11.36 -0.14 -1.46
CA VAL A 71 -10.73 -0.86 -0.32
C VAL A 71 -10.10 0.06 0.73
N VAL A 72 -9.61 1.24 0.32
CA VAL A 72 -8.88 2.14 1.22
C VAL A 72 -9.86 3.03 1.98
N GLY A 73 -9.79 3.00 3.32
CA GLY A 73 -10.65 3.78 4.20
C GLY A 73 -12.08 3.25 4.33
N VAL A 74 -12.30 1.99 3.94
CA VAL A 74 -13.61 1.31 4.00
C VAL A 74 -13.46 0.06 4.87
N HIS A 75 -14.47 -0.23 5.69
CA HIS A 75 -14.45 -1.33 6.65
C HIS A 75 -15.75 -2.14 6.61
N GLY A 76 -15.76 -3.29 7.26
CA GLY A 76 -16.95 -4.14 7.37
C GLY A 76 -17.36 -4.77 6.04
N GLU A 77 -18.66 -5.00 5.88
CA GLU A 77 -19.19 -5.67 4.68
C GLU A 77 -18.98 -4.89 3.38
N PRO A 78 -19.10 -3.53 3.32
CA PRO A 78 -18.79 -2.80 2.09
C PRO A 78 -17.35 -3.03 1.60
N TRP A 79 -16.39 -3.13 2.54
CA TRP A 79 -15.02 -3.50 2.21
C TRP A 79 -14.94 -4.92 1.66
N ARG A 80 -15.58 -5.90 2.32
CA ARG A 80 -15.56 -7.30 1.89
C ARG A 80 -16.18 -7.45 0.51
N GLU A 81 -17.31 -6.82 0.27
CA GLU A 81 -18.03 -6.87 -0.99
C GLU A 81 -17.16 -6.32 -2.13
N PHE A 82 -16.63 -5.10 -1.98
CA PHE A 82 -15.76 -4.51 -2.99
C PHE A 82 -14.50 -5.38 -3.19
N ARG A 83 -13.84 -5.80 -2.10
CA ARG A 83 -12.63 -6.63 -2.14
C ARG A 83 -12.86 -7.94 -2.89
N SER A 84 -14.00 -8.59 -2.65
CA SER A 84 -14.35 -9.87 -3.28
C SER A 84 -14.53 -9.73 -4.79
N ARG A 85 -15.07 -8.59 -5.25
CA ARG A 85 -15.23 -8.27 -6.67
C ARG A 85 -13.89 -8.01 -7.36
N VAL A 86 -12.99 -7.23 -6.72
CA VAL A 86 -11.71 -6.84 -7.34
C VAL A 86 -10.57 -7.85 -7.17
N GLN A 87 -10.64 -8.73 -6.16
CA GLN A 87 -9.58 -9.69 -5.88
C GLN A 87 -9.32 -10.64 -7.06
N LYS A 88 -10.36 -11.09 -7.75
CA LYS A 88 -10.22 -12.00 -8.89
C LYS A 88 -9.43 -11.38 -10.06
N PRO A 89 -9.83 -10.23 -10.62
CA PRO A 89 -9.10 -9.64 -11.74
C PRO A 89 -7.68 -9.17 -11.36
N VAL A 90 -7.43 -8.80 -10.10
CA VAL A 90 -6.14 -8.22 -9.71
C VAL A 90 -5.14 -9.25 -9.19
N LEU A 91 -5.60 -10.30 -8.49
CA LEU A 91 -4.71 -11.20 -7.74
C LEU A 91 -4.73 -12.66 -8.21
N GLN A 92 -5.65 -13.05 -9.10
CA GLN A 92 -5.59 -14.41 -9.66
C GLN A 92 -4.39 -14.55 -10.59
N LEU A 93 -3.58 -15.58 -10.34
CA LEU A 93 -2.36 -15.85 -11.10
C LEU A 93 -2.59 -15.90 -12.62
N SER A 94 -3.71 -16.47 -13.08
CA SER A 94 -4.07 -16.51 -14.50
C SER A 94 -4.29 -15.12 -15.09
N THR A 95 -4.81 -14.18 -14.31
CA THR A 95 -5.01 -12.80 -14.73
C THR A 95 -3.71 -12.01 -14.65
N VAL A 96 -2.95 -12.15 -13.55
CA VAL A 96 -1.64 -11.52 -13.34
C VAL A 96 -0.67 -11.86 -14.48
N ARG A 97 -0.64 -13.13 -14.92
CA ARG A 97 0.21 -13.57 -16.03
C ARG A 97 -0.05 -12.83 -17.35
N ARG A 98 -1.27 -12.36 -17.59
CA ARG A 98 -1.61 -11.60 -18.80
C ARG A 98 -1.01 -10.20 -18.79
N TYR A 99 -0.71 -9.65 -17.61
CA TYR A 99 -0.08 -8.34 -17.47
C TYR A 99 1.45 -8.41 -17.57
N VAL A 100 2.06 -9.60 -17.54
CA VAL A 100 3.53 -9.75 -17.59
C VAL A 100 4.09 -9.18 -18.90
N SER A 101 3.57 -9.58 -20.06
CA SER A 101 4.12 -9.09 -21.33
C SER A 101 3.96 -7.57 -21.54
N PRO A 102 2.79 -6.95 -21.24
CA PRO A 102 2.69 -5.49 -21.25
C PRO A 102 3.65 -4.79 -20.28
N LEU A 103 3.80 -5.31 -19.05
CA LEU A 103 4.74 -4.74 -18.08
C LEU A 103 6.20 -4.86 -18.52
N GLU A 104 6.55 -5.99 -19.15
CA GLU A 104 7.88 -6.21 -19.73
C GLU A 104 8.16 -5.20 -20.84
N GLN A 105 7.21 -4.98 -21.75
CA GLN A 105 7.34 -3.96 -22.80
C GLN A 105 7.57 -2.55 -22.22
N VAL A 106 6.75 -2.12 -21.26
CA VAL A 106 6.92 -0.78 -20.64
C VAL A 106 8.26 -0.69 -19.90
N THR A 107 8.73 -1.81 -19.33
CA THR A 107 10.03 -1.86 -18.66
C THR A 107 11.20 -1.80 -19.65
N GLU A 108 11.11 -2.46 -20.80
CA GLU A 108 12.10 -2.36 -21.88
C GLU A 108 12.18 -0.93 -22.43
N GLU A 109 11.03 -0.29 -22.67
CA GLU A 109 10.95 1.11 -23.08
C GLU A 109 11.58 2.05 -22.04
N PHE A 110 11.33 1.81 -20.75
CA PHE A 110 11.94 2.54 -19.66
C PHE A 110 13.47 2.35 -19.60
N ILE A 111 13.98 1.13 -19.80
CA ILE A 111 15.42 0.87 -19.88
C ILE A 111 16.03 1.61 -21.08
N GLY A 112 15.39 1.57 -22.24
CA GLY A 112 15.80 2.34 -23.41
C GLY A 112 15.84 3.84 -23.14
N ARG A 113 14.84 4.36 -22.42
CA ARG A 113 14.79 5.76 -21.97
C ARG A 113 15.96 6.09 -21.03
N CYS A 114 16.28 5.22 -20.08
CA CYS A 114 17.43 5.41 -19.19
C CYS A 114 18.73 5.50 -19.99
N GLN A 115 18.93 4.62 -20.99
CA GLN A 115 20.13 4.63 -21.83
C GLN A 115 20.28 5.92 -22.63
N GLN A 116 19.17 6.50 -23.10
CA GLN A 116 19.16 7.79 -23.82
C GLN A 116 19.45 9.00 -22.93
N LEU A 117 19.20 8.87 -21.62
CA LEU A 117 19.41 9.92 -20.63
C LEU A 117 20.82 9.94 -20.04
N LEU A 118 21.63 8.91 -20.31
CA LEU A 118 23.01 8.86 -19.84
C LEU A 118 23.83 10.00 -20.44
N ASP A 119 24.51 10.73 -19.57
CA ASP A 119 25.48 11.74 -19.98
C ASP A 119 26.82 11.12 -20.42
N ASP A 120 27.80 11.97 -20.69
CA ASP A 120 29.16 11.56 -21.08
C ASP A 120 29.87 10.74 -19.98
N ARG A 121 29.45 10.88 -18.72
CA ARG A 121 29.98 10.15 -17.56
C ARG A 121 29.24 8.85 -17.27
N LYS A 122 28.20 8.53 -18.05
CA LYS A 122 27.30 7.40 -17.81
C LYS A 122 26.50 7.55 -16.51
N GLU A 123 26.15 8.78 -16.18
CA GLU A 123 25.27 9.11 -15.06
C GLU A 123 23.87 9.48 -15.58
N LEU A 124 22.85 9.14 -14.79
CA LEU A 124 21.47 9.57 -15.03
C LEU A 124 21.27 10.99 -14.46
N PRO A 125 20.25 11.74 -14.91
CA PRO A 125 19.97 13.08 -14.41
C PRO A 125 19.76 13.12 -12.89
N ASP A 126 20.09 14.25 -12.26
CA ASP A 126 19.88 14.46 -10.82
C ASP A 126 18.41 14.29 -10.39
N ASP A 127 17.47 14.55 -11.30
CA ASP A 127 16.01 14.42 -11.11
C ASP A 127 15.44 13.12 -11.71
N PHE A 128 16.26 12.07 -11.79
CA PHE A 128 15.86 10.77 -12.35
C PHE A 128 14.67 10.12 -11.62
N ASP A 129 14.37 10.52 -10.38
CA ASP A 129 13.16 10.12 -9.68
C ASP A 129 11.89 10.45 -10.47
N ASN A 130 11.88 11.53 -11.25
CA ASN A 130 10.79 11.86 -12.17
C ASN A 130 10.56 10.77 -13.23
N GLU A 131 11.61 10.14 -13.76
CA GLU A 131 11.49 9.06 -14.73
C GLU A 131 10.98 7.77 -14.06
N ILE A 132 11.41 7.50 -12.83
CA ILE A 132 10.88 6.38 -12.03
C ILE A 132 9.38 6.56 -11.76
N HIS A 133 8.94 7.77 -11.40
CA HIS A 133 7.53 8.06 -11.20
C HIS A 133 6.71 7.80 -12.46
N LYS A 134 7.19 8.24 -13.63
CA LYS A 134 6.52 8.00 -14.94
C LYS A 134 6.41 6.51 -15.26
N TRP A 135 7.42 5.71 -14.95
CA TRP A 135 7.39 4.26 -15.15
C TRP A 135 6.44 3.54 -14.18
N SER A 136 6.36 4.01 -12.94
CA SER A 136 5.58 3.37 -11.88
C SER A 136 4.07 3.69 -11.87
N LEU A 137 3.66 4.75 -12.58
CA LEU A 137 2.30 5.30 -12.58
C LEU A 137 1.40 4.71 -13.68
#